data_AF-A0A3B4GHF3-F1
#
_entry.id   AF-A0A3B4GHF3-F1
#
_cell.length_a   1.000
_cell.length_b   1.000
_cell.length_c   1.000
_cell.angle_alpha   90.00
_cell.angle_beta   90.00
_cell.angle_gamma   90.00
#
_symmetry.space_group_name_H-M   'P 1'
#
loop_
_entity.id
_entity.type
_entity.pdbx_description
1 polymer ?
#
loop_
_entity_poly.entity_id
_entity_poly.type
_entity_poly.pdbx_seq_one_letter_code
_entity_poly.pdbx_strand_id
1 'polypeptide(L)'
;MFCSYAFFFSRTEDSGLLTHKESLPVRSLVLGDIQRPGSEAVYRVGPLQCHGDRNFWNAAFFDKETSYLHFPTFHGELSADISFLFKTMASSGVFLENLGIKDFIRIELSSSTQVVFSFDVGNGPLEVRVESSFPLNDNRWHRVRAERNVKEASLRLDELPVATQEAPADGHFHLQLNSQLFIGTASRQKGFRGCIRSLQLNGVTLDLEERAKITPGVQPGCPGHCSSYGSLCQNHGRCVERANGFHCDCNLSAYTGVFCQTEVSASFKSGTSVSYTFKEPYEMSRNSSALPSSIYSDMTLRGENVSLSFRTNQSPALLLYVSSYYREYLAVLINKHDKLEVRYKLDSSRDTEVLRSKVRNLANGQLHTVSIRRLTDSVSVQVRKRTQILYNYIYESDDLDADLSRLASLGFTGCLSVVHFNTISPLKEALLRPNSSPVIITGPLAQSNCGSAASANSYSAENTHHLSGEKRRRHLTCVIAVVIFVIVTALAITARFLYRRKDTYRNKEVKRVNQEDSQDFPFNNQADSQNLSTENPKEYFI
;
A
#
# COMPACT_ATOMS: atom_id res chain seq x y z
N MET A 1 -2.81 9.41 15.54
CA MET A 1 -3.07 7.97 15.37
C MET A 1 -2.86 7.29 16.72
N PHE A 2 -3.86 6.55 17.22
CA PHE A 2 -3.79 5.81 18.47
C PHE A 2 -3.54 4.33 18.16
N CYS A 3 -2.45 3.75 18.67
CA CYS A 3 -2.21 2.32 18.50
C CYS A 3 -2.14 1.62 19.86
N SER A 4 -2.82 0.49 19.98
CA SER A 4 -2.84 -0.35 21.18
C SER A 4 -2.70 -1.82 20.82
N TYR A 5 -2.09 -2.60 21.70
CA TYR A 5 -2.18 -4.06 21.62
C TYR A 5 -3.51 -4.53 22.19
N ALA A 6 -4.01 -5.68 21.73
CA ALA A 6 -5.22 -6.28 22.27
C ALA A 6 -4.92 -6.90 23.65
N PHE A 7 -5.47 -6.30 24.72
CA PHE A 7 -5.33 -6.78 26.09
C PHE A 7 -6.65 -7.35 26.63
N PHE A 8 -6.55 -8.42 27.42
CA PHE A 8 -7.56 -8.74 28.44
C PHE A 8 -7.06 -8.20 29.78
N PHE A 9 -7.86 -7.31 30.38
CA PHE A 9 -7.59 -6.53 31.60
C PHE A 9 -6.46 -5.48 31.55
N SER A 10 -6.78 -4.33 32.16
CA SER A 10 -6.00 -3.09 32.23
C SER A 10 -5.71 -2.38 30.90
N ARG A 11 -5.74 -1.05 30.91
CA ARG A 11 -5.51 -0.19 29.74
C ARG A 11 -4.50 0.90 30.10
N THR A 12 -3.34 0.86 29.44
CA THR A 12 -2.38 1.98 29.40
C THR A 12 -2.42 2.63 28.02
N GLU A 13 -2.17 3.93 27.97
CA GLU A 13 -2.20 4.75 26.76
C GLU A 13 -0.80 5.33 26.52
N ASP A 14 -0.32 5.28 25.27
CA ASP A 14 0.99 5.79 24.86
C ASP A 14 0.77 6.77 23.69
N SER A 15 1.34 7.98 23.78
CA SER A 15 0.96 9.12 22.94
C SER A 15 2.19 9.80 22.31
N GLY A 16 2.18 9.92 20.98
CA GLY A 16 3.26 10.56 20.23
C GLY A 16 3.12 10.42 18.71
N LEU A 17 4.08 10.98 17.97
CA LEU A 17 4.14 10.86 16.51
C LEU A 17 4.77 9.53 16.09
N LEU A 18 3.99 8.67 15.44
CA LEU A 18 4.38 7.30 15.08
C LEU A 18 5.23 7.27 13.79
N THR A 19 6.54 7.46 13.95
CA THR A 19 7.54 7.39 12.87
C THR A 19 7.91 5.97 12.46
N HIS A 20 8.06 5.04 13.41
CA HIS A 20 8.47 3.65 13.17
C HIS A 20 7.26 2.70 13.17
N LYS A 21 6.71 2.38 11.99
CA LYS A 21 5.45 1.63 11.86
C LYS A 21 5.59 0.09 11.84
N GLU A 22 6.81 -0.41 11.66
CA GLU A 22 7.08 -1.84 11.43
C GLU A 22 7.44 -2.60 12.71
N SER A 23 7.91 -1.90 13.74
CA SER A 23 8.18 -2.45 15.06
C SER A 23 8.04 -1.38 16.14
N LEU A 24 6.84 -1.27 16.73
CA LEU A 24 6.71 -0.56 18.00
C LEU A 24 7.27 -1.43 19.13
N PRO A 25 8.19 -0.91 19.97
CA PRO A 25 8.72 -1.66 21.09
C PRO A 25 7.67 -1.74 22.21
N VAL A 26 7.35 -2.95 22.67
CA VAL A 26 6.67 -3.16 23.95
C VAL A 26 7.66 -2.74 25.05
N ARG A 27 7.53 -1.49 25.52
CA ARG A 27 8.49 -0.85 26.45
C ARG A 27 8.58 -1.53 27.82
N SER A 28 7.52 -2.22 28.23
CA SER A 28 7.45 -2.95 29.49
C SER A 28 6.42 -4.08 29.40
N LEU A 29 6.69 -5.20 30.06
CA LEU A 29 5.74 -6.27 30.33
C LEU A 29 5.95 -6.72 31.78
N VAL A 30 4.98 -6.45 32.65
CA VAL A 30 5.02 -6.83 34.06
C VAL A 30 4.10 -8.03 34.28
N LEU A 31 4.70 -9.19 34.57
CA LEU A 31 3.99 -10.41 34.95
C LEU A 31 4.04 -10.56 36.47
N GLY A 32 2.88 -10.62 37.13
CA GLY A 32 2.78 -10.62 38.59
C GLY A 32 2.37 -11.96 39.19
N ASP A 33 3.36 -12.75 39.64
CA ASP A 33 3.19 -13.82 40.65
C ASP A 33 4.54 -14.10 41.35
N ILE A 34 5.03 -13.12 42.12
CA ILE A 34 6.40 -13.10 42.67
C ILE A 34 6.64 -14.03 43.89
N GLN A 35 5.69 -14.87 44.27
CA GLN A 35 5.78 -15.68 45.51
C GLN A 35 5.39 -17.16 45.39
N ARG A 36 5.13 -17.68 44.18
CA ARG A 36 4.81 -19.11 43.97
C ARG A 36 5.92 -19.88 43.25
N PRO A 37 6.58 -20.83 43.93
CA PRO A 37 7.48 -21.78 43.27
C PRO A 37 6.73 -22.62 42.24
N GLY A 38 7.23 -22.67 41.00
CA GLY A 38 6.63 -23.47 39.92
C GLY A 38 5.56 -22.78 39.08
N SER A 39 5.27 -21.49 39.30
CA SER A 39 4.42 -20.71 38.39
C SER A 39 5.15 -20.42 37.07
N GLU A 40 4.71 -21.03 35.96
CA GLU A 40 5.13 -20.66 34.60
C GLU A 40 4.13 -19.71 33.94
N ALA A 41 4.63 -18.68 33.25
CA ALA A 41 3.80 -17.71 32.52
C ALA A 41 4.27 -17.56 31.07
N VAL A 42 3.40 -17.90 30.12
CA VAL A 42 3.66 -17.75 28.67
C VAL A 42 2.82 -16.61 28.12
N TYR A 43 3.47 -15.55 27.64
CA TYR A 43 2.82 -14.41 27.01
C TYR A 43 3.16 -14.32 25.51
N ARG A 44 2.21 -13.82 24.71
CA ARG A 44 2.39 -13.55 23.28
C ARG A 44 1.78 -12.19 22.95
N VAL A 45 2.62 -11.26 22.48
CA VAL A 45 2.18 -9.94 22.00
C VAL A 45 1.21 -10.14 20.82
N GLY A 46 0.02 -9.55 20.90
CA GLY A 46 -0.94 -9.55 19.80
C GLY A 46 -0.53 -8.63 18.64
N PRO A 47 -1.24 -8.66 17.49
CA PRO A 47 -1.03 -7.66 16.44
C PRO A 47 -1.34 -6.25 16.97
N LEU A 48 -0.54 -5.27 16.57
CA LEU A 48 -0.75 -3.87 16.89
C LEU A 48 -2.02 -3.36 16.21
N GLN A 49 -3.01 -2.90 16.99
CA GLN A 49 -4.24 -2.31 16.47
C GLN A 49 -4.08 -0.80 16.41
N CYS A 50 -3.76 -0.29 15.22
CA CYS A 50 -3.66 1.14 14.95
C CYS A 50 -4.99 1.70 14.44
N HIS A 51 -5.66 2.46 15.30
CA HIS A 51 -6.73 3.36 14.92
C HIS A 51 -6.08 4.67 14.47
N GLY A 52 -6.38 5.16 13.27
CA GLY A 52 -6.08 6.58 12.94
C GLY A 52 -6.69 7.50 14.01
N ASP A 53 -6.12 8.69 14.21
CA ASP A 53 -6.69 9.66 15.14
C ASP A 53 -8.15 9.97 14.77
N ARG A 54 -8.94 10.36 15.78
CA ARG A 54 -10.34 10.75 15.57
C ARG A 54 -10.44 11.79 14.45
N ASN A 55 -9.50 12.74 14.37
CA ASN A 55 -9.46 13.79 13.36
C ASN A 55 -9.40 13.27 11.91
N PHE A 56 -8.70 12.17 11.61
CA PHE A 56 -8.62 11.59 10.25
C PHE A 56 -9.87 10.81 9.81
N TRP A 57 -10.62 10.25 10.77
CA TRP A 57 -11.87 9.50 10.52
C TRP A 57 -13.13 10.34 10.69
N ASN A 58 -13.05 11.40 11.48
CA ASN A 58 -14.07 12.43 11.68
C ASN A 58 -14.48 13.02 10.31
N ALA A 59 -15.59 12.51 9.81
CA ALA A 59 -16.07 12.69 8.46
C ALA A 59 -17.60 12.70 8.43
N ALA A 60 -18.13 13.36 7.43
CA ALA A 60 -19.55 13.37 7.12
C ALA A 60 -19.77 13.18 5.62
N PHE A 61 -20.78 12.40 5.26
CA PHE A 61 -21.24 12.16 3.90
C PHE A 61 -22.58 12.86 3.64
N PHE A 62 -22.58 13.75 2.65
CA PHE A 62 -23.71 14.57 2.22
C PHE A 62 -24.37 13.89 1.01
N ASP A 63 -25.58 13.35 1.21
CA ASP A 63 -26.21 12.46 0.22
C ASP A 63 -26.83 13.22 -0.98
N LYS A 64 -27.25 14.47 -0.74
CA LYS A 64 -27.94 15.39 -1.65
C LYS A 64 -27.34 16.80 -1.58
N GLU A 65 -27.55 17.57 -2.63
CA GLU A 65 -27.17 18.99 -2.75
C GLU A 65 -28.04 19.94 -1.90
N THR A 66 -28.81 19.41 -0.93
CA THR A 66 -29.63 20.13 0.05
C THR A 66 -29.31 19.73 1.50
N SER A 67 -28.34 18.84 1.70
CA SER A 67 -27.97 18.33 3.02
C SER A 67 -26.79 19.10 3.56
N TYR A 68 -26.85 19.51 4.83
CA TYR A 68 -25.83 20.35 5.46
C TYR A 68 -25.65 20.03 6.94
N LEU A 69 -24.48 20.36 7.48
CA LEU A 69 -24.25 20.48 8.92
C LEU A 69 -24.15 21.96 9.30
N HIS A 70 -24.49 22.30 10.53
CA HIS A 70 -24.33 23.65 11.06
C HIS A 70 -23.52 23.66 12.37
N PHE A 71 -22.75 24.73 12.57
CA PHE A 71 -21.90 24.97 13.73
C PHE A 71 -22.07 26.43 14.21
N PRO A 72 -21.59 26.79 15.42
CA PRO A 72 -21.51 28.20 15.82
C PRO A 72 -20.78 29.07 14.80
N THR A 73 -21.04 30.38 14.83
CA THR A 73 -20.38 31.39 13.99
C THR A 73 -18.86 31.27 14.05
N PHE A 74 -18.20 31.32 12.91
CA PHE A 74 -16.75 31.29 12.84
C PHE A 74 -16.15 32.64 13.29
N HIS A 75 -15.28 32.61 14.30
CA HIS A 75 -14.56 33.77 14.79
C HIS A 75 -13.18 33.86 14.10
N GLY A 76 -13.10 34.73 13.10
CA GLY A 76 -11.92 34.90 12.24
C GLY A 76 -11.77 36.32 11.70
N GLU A 77 -12.05 37.33 12.54
CA GLU A 77 -12.17 38.73 12.09
C GLU A 77 -10.92 39.23 11.36
N LEU A 78 -9.72 39.00 11.94
CA LEU A 78 -8.43 39.44 11.40
C LEU A 78 -7.67 38.34 10.65
N SER A 79 -7.94 37.07 10.94
CA SER A 79 -7.30 35.93 10.29
C SER A 79 -8.16 34.66 10.32
N ALA A 80 -7.92 33.80 9.34
CA ALA A 80 -8.53 32.48 9.23
C ALA A 80 -7.50 31.47 8.72
N ASP A 81 -7.46 30.27 9.31
CA ASP A 81 -6.82 29.07 8.74
C ASP A 81 -7.88 27.97 8.68
N ILE A 82 -8.30 27.62 7.46
CA ILE A 82 -9.36 26.67 7.17
C ILE A 82 -8.74 25.51 6.40
N SER A 83 -8.76 24.30 6.96
CA SER A 83 -8.29 23.11 6.25
C SER A 83 -9.22 21.91 6.40
N PHE A 84 -9.34 21.12 5.34
CA PHE A 84 -10.16 19.91 5.31
C PHE A 84 -9.70 18.99 4.17
N LEU A 85 -10.26 17.78 4.11
CA LEU A 85 -10.20 16.93 2.92
C LEU A 85 -11.61 16.68 2.40
N PHE A 86 -11.78 16.67 1.07
CA PHE A 86 -13.04 16.35 0.40
C PHE A 86 -12.91 15.17 -0.55
N LYS A 87 -14.03 14.51 -0.85
CA LYS A 87 -14.16 13.43 -1.85
C LYS A 87 -15.51 13.51 -2.53
N THR A 88 -15.56 13.64 -3.85
CA THR A 88 -16.82 13.84 -4.59
C THR A 88 -16.80 13.22 -6.00
N MET A 89 -17.99 13.14 -6.59
CA MET A 89 -18.23 12.91 -8.03
C MET A 89 -19.02 14.06 -8.68
N ALA A 90 -19.49 15.03 -7.90
CA ALA A 90 -20.17 16.23 -8.41
C ALA A 90 -19.15 17.19 -9.03
N SER A 91 -19.52 17.82 -10.15
CA SER A 91 -18.67 18.80 -10.85
C SER A 91 -18.65 20.19 -10.21
N SER A 92 -19.50 20.45 -9.21
CA SER A 92 -19.53 21.71 -8.46
C SER A 92 -20.35 21.59 -7.17
N GLY A 93 -20.06 22.43 -6.17
CA GLY A 93 -20.82 22.57 -4.93
C GLY A 93 -20.05 23.30 -3.82
N VAL A 94 -20.77 23.97 -2.92
CA VAL A 94 -20.17 24.75 -1.82
C VAL A 94 -19.80 23.85 -0.62
N PHE A 95 -18.51 23.80 -0.26
CA PHE A 95 -18.03 23.00 0.86
C PHE A 95 -18.44 23.61 2.21
N LEU A 96 -18.23 24.93 2.36
CA LEU A 96 -18.57 25.66 3.59
C LEU A 96 -18.89 27.13 3.33
N GLU A 97 -19.76 27.71 4.15
CA GLU A 97 -20.25 29.08 4.04
C GLU A 97 -20.61 29.64 5.44
N ASN A 98 -20.11 30.83 5.77
CA ASN A 98 -20.60 31.65 6.89
C ASN A 98 -20.89 33.05 6.36
N LEU A 99 -22.03 33.62 6.73
CA LEU A 99 -22.49 34.94 6.29
C LEU A 99 -22.44 35.97 7.43
N GLY A 100 -22.31 37.23 7.05
CA GLY A 100 -22.54 38.44 7.85
C GLY A 100 -23.72 39.24 7.31
N ILE A 101 -23.71 40.56 7.50
CA ILE A 101 -24.71 41.49 6.92
C ILE A 101 -24.37 41.86 5.47
N LYS A 102 -23.08 41.99 5.17
CA LYS A 102 -22.51 42.16 3.81
C LYS A 102 -21.39 41.14 3.60
N ASP A 103 -20.52 41.08 4.60
CA ASP A 103 -19.42 40.15 4.77
C ASP A 103 -19.83 38.70 4.56
N PHE A 104 -18.90 37.89 4.06
CA PHE A 104 -19.04 36.43 4.04
C PHE A 104 -17.67 35.75 3.93
N ILE A 105 -17.65 34.45 4.21
CA ILE A 105 -16.53 33.57 3.87
C ILE A 105 -17.07 32.25 3.33
N ARG A 106 -16.53 31.80 2.19
CA ARG A 106 -16.98 30.60 1.49
C ARG A 106 -15.81 29.86 0.84
N ILE A 107 -15.87 28.53 0.81
CA ILE A 107 -15.00 27.70 -0.03
C ILE A 107 -15.88 26.77 -0.86
N GLU A 108 -15.66 26.72 -2.17
CA GLU A 108 -16.49 25.98 -3.12
C GLU A 108 -15.68 25.29 -4.23
N LEU A 109 -16.23 24.20 -4.76
CA LEU A 109 -15.81 23.61 -6.02
C LEU A 109 -16.62 24.30 -7.12
N SER A 110 -16.00 25.21 -7.87
CA SER A 110 -16.69 25.99 -8.92
C SER A 110 -16.85 25.16 -10.21
N SER A 111 -15.86 24.34 -10.52
CA SER A 111 -15.85 23.40 -11.64
C SER A 111 -15.19 22.08 -11.23
N SER A 112 -15.26 21.06 -12.09
CA SER A 112 -14.57 19.78 -11.86
C SER A 112 -13.05 19.91 -11.74
N THR A 113 -12.44 21.02 -12.13
CA THR A 113 -10.98 21.28 -12.05
C THR A 113 -10.61 22.40 -11.07
N GLN A 114 -11.56 23.20 -10.59
CA GLN A 114 -11.26 24.47 -9.92
C GLN A 114 -11.92 24.59 -8.54
N VAL A 115 -11.10 24.94 -7.54
CA VAL A 115 -11.54 25.30 -6.18
C VAL A 115 -11.37 26.80 -5.99
N VAL A 116 -12.37 27.42 -5.36
CA VAL A 116 -12.42 28.87 -5.09
C VAL A 116 -12.58 29.09 -3.58
N PHE A 117 -11.77 30.00 -3.05
CA PHE A 117 -11.92 30.59 -1.73
C PHE A 117 -12.37 32.04 -1.93
N SER A 118 -13.55 32.40 -1.43
CA SER A 118 -14.14 33.73 -1.62
C SER A 118 -14.60 34.34 -0.30
N PHE A 119 -14.43 35.66 -0.18
CA PHE A 119 -14.80 36.40 1.02
C PHE A 119 -15.11 37.87 0.70
N ASP A 120 -15.97 38.49 1.50
CA ASP A 120 -16.18 39.94 1.54
C ASP A 120 -16.01 40.40 2.99
N VAL A 121 -15.46 41.59 3.16
CA VAL A 121 -15.15 42.26 4.45
C VAL A 121 -15.71 43.68 4.50
N GLY A 122 -16.65 44.01 3.60
CA GLY A 122 -17.28 45.32 3.46
C GLY A 122 -16.85 46.12 2.23
N ASN A 123 -15.83 45.65 1.49
CA ASN A 123 -15.27 46.34 0.30
C ASN A 123 -15.74 45.72 -1.03
N GLY A 124 -16.48 44.61 -1.00
CA GLY A 124 -16.80 43.78 -2.16
C GLY A 124 -16.05 42.43 -2.14
N PRO A 125 -16.55 41.43 -2.89
CA PRO A 125 -16.02 40.08 -2.86
C PRO A 125 -14.63 39.97 -3.51
N LEU A 126 -13.72 39.31 -2.80
CA LEU A 126 -12.39 38.89 -3.25
C LEU A 126 -12.36 37.37 -3.39
N GLU A 127 -11.58 36.87 -4.35
CA GLU A 127 -11.47 35.43 -4.63
C GLU A 127 -10.02 34.98 -4.85
N VAL A 128 -9.64 33.87 -4.22
CA VAL A 128 -8.44 33.09 -4.58
C VAL A 128 -8.90 31.83 -5.30
N ARG A 129 -8.33 31.52 -6.46
CA ARG A 129 -8.70 30.36 -7.28
C ARG A 129 -7.49 29.47 -7.53
N VAL A 130 -7.65 28.16 -7.37
CA VAL A 130 -6.65 27.16 -7.78
C VAL A 130 -7.28 26.20 -8.78
N GLU A 131 -6.61 26.01 -9.91
CA GLU A 131 -7.05 25.12 -10.98
C GLU A 131 -6.08 23.94 -11.13
N SER A 132 -6.66 22.74 -11.14
CA SER A 132 -5.99 21.45 -11.29
C SER A 132 -5.97 21.02 -12.75
N SER A 133 -4.86 20.45 -13.21
CA SER A 133 -4.74 19.81 -14.51
C SER A 133 -5.51 18.48 -14.64
N PHE A 134 -6.10 18.00 -13.54
CA PHE A 134 -6.91 16.77 -13.48
C PHE A 134 -8.23 17.01 -12.75
N PRO A 135 -9.34 16.33 -13.15
CA PRO A 135 -10.61 16.45 -12.45
C PRO A 135 -10.55 16.01 -10.98
N LEU A 136 -11.13 16.83 -10.10
CA LEU A 136 -11.22 16.69 -8.64
C LEU A 136 -12.49 15.94 -8.20
N ASN A 137 -13.36 15.60 -9.15
CA ASN A 137 -14.59 14.84 -8.94
C ASN A 137 -14.38 13.34 -9.28
N ASP A 138 -13.19 12.82 -8.99
CA ASP A 138 -12.73 11.47 -9.33
C ASP A 138 -13.00 10.41 -8.23
N ASN A 139 -13.74 10.78 -7.18
CA ASN A 139 -14.02 9.97 -5.99
C ASN A 139 -12.76 9.56 -5.17
N ARG A 140 -11.68 10.35 -5.21
CA ARG A 140 -10.53 10.28 -4.29
C ARG A 140 -10.54 11.44 -3.30
N TRP A 141 -9.62 11.38 -2.33
CA TRP A 141 -9.48 12.42 -1.29
C TRP A 141 -8.51 13.52 -1.73
N HIS A 142 -9.02 14.74 -1.87
CA HIS A 142 -8.25 15.97 -2.09
C HIS A 142 -8.16 16.77 -0.79
N ARG A 143 -7.04 17.47 -0.57
CA ARG A 143 -6.80 18.38 0.58
C ARG A 143 -7.00 19.82 0.13
N VAL A 144 -7.75 20.59 0.91
CA VAL A 144 -7.84 22.05 0.77
C VAL A 144 -7.27 22.69 2.03
N ARG A 145 -6.49 23.76 1.85
CA ARG A 145 -6.18 24.73 2.91
C ARG A 145 -6.30 26.13 2.36
N ALA A 146 -7.10 26.95 3.02
CA ALA A 146 -7.28 28.37 2.73
C ALA A 146 -6.87 29.18 3.96
N GLU A 147 -6.02 30.18 3.76
CA GLU A 147 -5.60 31.09 4.82
C GLU A 147 -6.00 32.52 4.45
N ARG A 148 -6.40 33.31 5.45
CA ARG A 148 -6.60 34.76 5.33
C ARG A 148 -5.86 35.45 6.46
N ASN A 149 -5.19 36.56 6.15
CA ASN A 149 -4.71 37.53 7.12
C ASN A 149 -5.04 38.96 6.63
N VAL A 150 -4.52 39.98 7.31
CA VAL A 150 -4.79 41.40 6.96
C VAL A 150 -4.04 41.92 5.73
N LYS A 151 -3.07 41.16 5.19
CA LYS A 151 -2.27 41.52 4.00
C LYS A 151 -2.63 40.71 2.76
N GLU A 152 -3.01 39.45 2.93
CA GLU A 152 -3.30 38.53 1.82
C GLU A 152 -4.28 37.42 2.23
N ALA A 153 -4.88 36.81 1.21
CA ALA A 153 -5.50 35.50 1.30
C ALA A 153 -4.74 34.50 0.41
N SER A 154 -4.68 33.24 0.82
CA SER A 154 -4.05 32.16 0.08
C SER A 154 -4.95 30.93 -0.02
N LEU A 155 -4.76 30.13 -1.07
CA LEU A 155 -5.44 28.87 -1.29
C LEU A 155 -4.44 27.83 -1.80
N ARG A 156 -4.47 26.65 -1.18
CA ARG A 156 -3.70 25.47 -1.58
C ARG A 156 -4.62 24.27 -1.77
N LEU A 157 -4.43 23.58 -2.88
CA LEU A 157 -5.12 22.35 -3.25
C LEU A 157 -4.07 21.25 -3.45
N ASP A 158 -4.16 20.17 -2.65
CA ASP A 158 -3.17 19.10 -2.59
C ASP A 158 -1.72 19.64 -2.50
N GLU A 159 -0.83 19.14 -3.36
CA GLU A 159 0.57 19.56 -3.48
C GLU A 159 0.79 20.54 -4.65
N LEU A 160 -0.27 21.18 -5.15
CA LEU A 160 -0.16 22.23 -6.16
C LEU A 160 0.49 23.50 -5.58
N PRO A 161 1.02 24.41 -6.42
CA PRO A 161 1.45 25.73 -5.98
C PRO A 161 0.34 26.47 -5.22
N VAL A 162 0.73 27.23 -4.21
CA VAL A 162 -0.19 28.11 -3.47
C VAL A 162 -0.55 29.29 -4.37
N ALA A 163 -1.85 29.55 -4.54
CA ALA A 163 -2.33 30.81 -5.10
C ALA A 163 -2.53 31.83 -3.98
N THR A 164 -2.24 33.10 -4.25
CA THR A 164 -2.43 34.22 -3.31
C THR A 164 -3.19 35.37 -3.96
N GLN A 165 -3.83 36.19 -3.13
CA GLN A 165 -4.47 37.46 -3.48
C GLN A 165 -4.14 38.47 -2.38
N GLU A 166 -3.48 39.57 -2.75
CA GLU A 166 -3.22 40.68 -1.82
C GLU A 166 -4.54 41.35 -1.39
N ALA A 167 -4.59 41.82 -0.15
CA ALA A 167 -5.71 42.58 0.37
C ALA A 167 -5.69 44.02 -0.20
N PRO A 168 -6.85 44.66 -0.45
CA PRO A 168 -6.90 46.06 -0.87
C PRO A 168 -6.21 46.97 0.15
N ALA A 169 -5.37 47.89 -0.33
CA ALA A 169 -4.60 48.80 0.52
C ALA A 169 -5.49 49.76 1.33
N ASP A 170 -6.56 50.26 0.71
CA ASP A 170 -7.61 51.05 1.34
C ASP A 170 -8.86 50.19 1.49
N GLY A 171 -9.15 49.71 2.71
CA GLY A 171 -10.33 48.88 2.94
C GLY A 171 -10.56 48.45 4.39
N HIS A 172 -11.79 48.01 4.65
CA HIS A 172 -12.15 47.28 5.87
C HIS A 172 -11.39 45.94 5.96
N PHE A 173 -10.92 45.59 7.16
CA PHE A 173 -10.09 44.40 7.41
C PHE A 173 -10.66 43.45 8.49
N HIS A 174 -11.76 43.81 9.16
CA HIS A 174 -12.50 42.92 10.06
C HIS A 174 -13.59 42.18 9.30
N LEU A 175 -13.53 40.85 9.28
CA LEU A 175 -14.57 39.97 8.74
C LEU A 175 -15.70 39.79 9.77
N GLN A 176 -16.85 40.45 9.58
CA GLN A 176 -17.96 40.50 10.54
C GLN A 176 -19.07 39.49 10.23
N LEU A 177 -18.86 38.24 10.66
CA LEU A 177 -19.80 37.14 10.50
C LEU A 177 -20.87 37.13 11.62
N ASN A 178 -22.11 36.75 11.27
CA ASN A 178 -23.23 36.69 12.23
C ASN A 178 -24.14 35.47 12.06
N SER A 179 -24.11 34.76 10.93
CA SER A 179 -24.82 33.50 10.77
C SER A 179 -24.11 32.36 11.50
N GLN A 180 -24.79 31.23 11.65
CA GLN A 180 -24.12 29.94 11.86
C GLN A 180 -23.18 29.63 10.69
N LEU A 181 -22.13 28.84 10.95
CA LEU A 181 -21.31 28.25 9.90
C LEU A 181 -22.04 27.03 9.33
N PHE A 182 -22.19 26.97 8.00
CA PHE A 182 -22.78 25.83 7.29
C PHE A 182 -21.71 25.05 6.53
N ILE A 183 -21.75 23.72 6.63
CA ILE A 183 -20.92 22.78 5.86
C ILE A 183 -21.86 22.00 4.92
N GLY A 184 -21.56 21.94 3.63
CA GLY A 184 -22.48 21.47 2.57
C GLY A 184 -23.44 22.53 2.03
N THR A 185 -23.50 23.70 2.69
CA THR A 185 -24.43 24.85 2.57
C THR A 185 -25.94 24.59 2.72
N ALA A 186 -26.60 25.57 3.34
CA ALA A 186 -28.06 25.67 3.50
C ALA A 186 -28.65 26.87 2.74
N SER A 187 -27.85 27.57 1.92
CA SER A 187 -28.26 28.81 1.23
C SER A 187 -28.92 28.51 -0.13
N ARG A 188 -29.08 29.54 -0.97
CA ARG A 188 -29.56 29.37 -2.36
C ARG A 188 -28.46 28.85 -3.32
N GLN A 189 -27.24 28.64 -2.83
CA GLN A 189 -26.15 28.06 -3.60
C GLN A 189 -26.33 26.55 -3.77
N LYS A 190 -25.59 25.97 -4.72
CA LYS A 190 -25.61 24.53 -4.96
C LYS A 190 -24.85 23.79 -3.84
N GLY A 191 -25.53 22.90 -3.12
CA GLY A 191 -24.93 22.16 -2.01
C GLY A 191 -23.83 21.19 -2.45
N PHE A 192 -22.83 21.00 -1.59
CA PHE A 192 -21.81 19.97 -1.82
C PHE A 192 -22.37 18.58 -1.56
N ARG A 193 -22.18 17.68 -2.53
CA ARG A 193 -22.53 16.26 -2.44
C ARG A 193 -21.26 15.41 -2.47
N GLY A 194 -21.09 14.50 -1.52
CA GLY A 194 -19.84 13.76 -1.32
C GLY A 194 -19.45 13.71 0.16
N CYS A 195 -18.16 13.53 0.46
CA CYS A 195 -17.66 13.53 1.84
C CYS A 195 -16.76 14.74 2.12
N ILE A 196 -16.84 15.25 3.35
CA ILE A 196 -15.84 16.15 3.95
C ILE A 196 -15.31 15.48 5.22
N ARG A 197 -14.03 15.64 5.52
CA ARG A 197 -13.40 15.13 6.75
C ARG A 197 -12.28 16.03 7.25
N SER A 198 -11.91 15.81 8.51
CA SER A 198 -10.76 16.47 9.15
C SER A 198 -10.84 18.00 9.08
N LEU A 199 -12.06 18.55 9.16
CA LEU A 199 -12.29 19.99 9.08
C LEU A 199 -11.72 20.70 10.32
N GLN A 200 -10.82 21.65 10.07
CA GLN A 200 -10.19 22.49 11.08
C GLN A 200 -10.40 23.98 10.74
N LEU A 201 -10.64 24.77 11.78
CA LEU A 201 -10.77 26.23 11.74
C LEU A 201 -9.88 26.81 12.84
N ASN A 202 -8.88 27.61 12.48
CA ASN A 202 -7.90 28.20 13.40
C ASN A 202 -7.29 27.14 14.35
N GLY A 203 -6.98 25.94 13.80
CA GLY A 203 -6.47 24.78 14.54
C GLY A 203 -7.53 23.94 15.29
N VAL A 204 -8.73 24.47 15.53
CA VAL A 204 -9.82 23.75 16.21
C VAL A 204 -10.47 22.77 15.23
N THR A 205 -10.48 21.48 15.57
CA THR A 205 -11.15 20.45 14.76
C THR A 205 -12.65 20.42 15.07
N LEU A 206 -13.51 20.56 14.06
CA LEU A 206 -14.97 20.45 14.21
C LEU A 206 -15.42 19.00 14.14
N ASP A 207 -16.22 18.54 15.09
CA ASP A 207 -16.78 17.19 15.08
C ASP A 207 -17.94 17.07 14.07
N LEU A 208 -17.64 16.49 12.92
CA LEU A 208 -18.57 16.21 11.84
C LEU A 208 -19.34 14.90 12.08
N GLU A 209 -18.72 13.91 12.75
CA GLU A 209 -19.30 12.59 12.94
C GLU A 209 -20.47 12.63 13.94
N GLU A 210 -20.28 13.24 15.12
CA GLU A 210 -21.36 13.42 16.09
C GLU A 210 -22.43 14.40 15.58
N ARG A 211 -22.04 15.45 14.85
CA ARG A 211 -22.98 16.40 14.24
C ARG A 211 -23.81 15.74 13.13
N ALA A 212 -23.25 14.80 12.36
CA ALA A 212 -23.98 14.05 11.34
C ALA A 212 -25.00 13.06 11.93
N LYS A 213 -24.69 12.36 13.03
CA LYS A 213 -25.60 11.40 13.68
C LYS A 213 -26.97 12.00 14.04
N ILE A 214 -27.02 13.31 14.31
CA ILE A 214 -28.25 14.05 14.67
C ILE A 214 -28.85 14.87 13.52
N THR A 215 -28.27 14.84 12.31
CA THR A 215 -28.66 15.73 11.20
C THR A 215 -29.22 14.95 10.00
N PRO A 216 -30.53 15.03 9.71
CA PRO A 216 -31.13 14.35 8.55
C PRO A 216 -30.48 14.73 7.21
N GLY A 217 -30.22 13.73 6.35
CA GLY A 217 -29.56 13.92 5.05
C GLY A 217 -28.03 13.87 5.08
N VAL A 218 -27.42 13.89 6.27
CA VAL A 218 -25.97 13.71 6.42
C VAL A 218 -25.70 12.42 7.20
N GLN A 219 -24.77 11.60 6.72
CA GLN A 219 -24.39 10.35 7.36
C GLN A 219 -23.01 10.49 8.02
N PRO A 220 -22.80 9.92 9.23
CA PRO A 220 -21.47 9.89 9.86
C PRO A 220 -20.51 8.99 9.06
N GLY A 221 -19.23 9.36 9.05
CA GLY A 221 -18.19 8.66 8.29
C GLY A 221 -18.20 9.05 6.80
N CYS A 222 -17.69 8.15 5.95
CA CYS A 222 -17.67 8.35 4.50
C CYS A 222 -17.61 7.01 3.75
N PRO A 223 -18.58 6.68 2.89
CA PRO A 223 -18.55 5.42 2.14
C PRO A 223 -17.49 5.43 1.02
N GLY A 224 -16.79 4.31 0.88
CA GLY A 224 -15.91 4.01 -0.26
C GLY A 224 -14.42 4.11 0.08
N HIS A 225 -13.99 3.45 1.15
CA HIS A 225 -12.59 3.16 1.43
C HIS A 225 -12.02 2.10 0.47
N CYS A 226 -12.81 1.11 0.05
CA CYS A 226 -12.34 0.04 -0.83
C CYS A 226 -11.89 0.50 -2.24
N SER A 227 -12.36 1.64 -2.74
CA SER A 227 -11.86 2.21 -4.01
C SER A 227 -10.44 2.76 -3.89
N SER A 228 -10.09 3.30 -2.72
CA SER A 228 -8.78 3.92 -2.46
C SER A 228 -7.76 2.92 -1.88
N TYR A 229 -8.23 1.95 -1.10
CA TYR A 229 -7.39 1.06 -0.29
C TYR A 229 -7.58 -0.44 -0.56
N GLY A 230 -8.51 -0.83 -1.45
CA GLY A 230 -8.77 -2.24 -1.77
C GLY A 230 -7.57 -2.97 -2.39
N SER A 231 -6.65 -2.23 -3.02
CA SER A 231 -5.36 -2.74 -3.51
C SER A 231 -4.41 -3.21 -2.40
N LEU A 232 -4.67 -2.85 -1.14
CA LEU A 232 -3.93 -3.39 0.01
C LEU A 232 -4.35 -4.84 0.34
N CYS A 233 -5.51 -5.31 -0.13
CA CYS A 233 -5.93 -6.69 0.07
C CYS A 233 -5.16 -7.64 -0.85
N GLN A 234 -4.13 -8.30 -0.31
CA GLN A 234 -3.24 -9.19 -1.05
C GLN A 234 -3.90 -10.55 -1.33
N ASN A 235 -3.26 -11.35 -2.18
CA ASN A 235 -3.56 -12.78 -2.34
C ASN A 235 -5.06 -13.12 -2.61
N HIS A 236 -5.71 -12.30 -3.43
CA HIS A 236 -7.15 -12.39 -3.77
C HIS A 236 -8.10 -12.19 -2.58
N GLY A 237 -7.66 -11.55 -1.50
CA GLY A 237 -8.55 -11.07 -0.43
C GLY A 237 -9.56 -10.05 -0.96
N ARG A 238 -10.83 -10.20 -0.59
CA ARG A 238 -11.90 -9.28 -1.03
C ARG A 238 -11.92 -8.07 -0.11
N CYS A 239 -11.77 -6.87 -0.64
CA CYS A 239 -12.04 -5.66 0.15
C CYS A 239 -13.54 -5.57 0.47
N VAL A 240 -13.87 -5.39 1.75
CA VAL A 240 -15.23 -5.21 2.26
C VAL A 240 -15.31 -3.94 3.10
N GLU A 241 -16.20 -3.05 2.68
CA GLU A 241 -16.44 -1.72 3.24
C GLU A 241 -17.00 -1.76 4.67
N ARG A 242 -16.73 -0.73 5.48
CA ARG A 242 -17.31 -0.52 6.82
C ARG A 242 -17.58 0.98 7.03
N ALA A 243 -18.51 1.35 7.93
CA ALA A 243 -18.88 2.75 8.17
C ALA A 243 -17.68 3.67 8.49
N ASN A 244 -16.71 3.16 9.25
CA ASN A 244 -15.49 3.88 9.67
C ASN A 244 -14.22 3.18 9.14
N GLY A 245 -14.23 2.67 7.90
CA GLY A 245 -13.02 2.09 7.27
C GLY A 245 -13.29 0.97 6.26
N PHE A 246 -12.33 0.06 6.11
CA PHE A 246 -12.47 -1.17 5.32
C PHE A 246 -11.80 -2.34 6.05
N HIS A 247 -12.02 -3.56 5.55
CA HIS A 247 -11.22 -4.72 5.91
C HIS A 247 -11.10 -5.67 4.72
N CYS A 248 -10.07 -6.52 4.73
CA CYS A 248 -9.91 -7.57 3.73
C CYS A 248 -10.53 -8.87 4.23
N ASP A 249 -11.60 -9.31 3.57
CA ASP A 249 -12.13 -10.66 3.74
C ASP A 249 -11.22 -11.66 3.03
N CYS A 250 -10.47 -12.42 3.84
CA CYS A 250 -9.56 -13.45 3.37
C CYS A 250 -10.23 -14.83 3.26
N ASN A 251 -11.53 -15.01 3.58
CA ASN A 251 -12.10 -16.36 3.82
C ASN A 251 -11.87 -17.34 2.66
N LEU A 252 -12.02 -16.89 1.41
CA LEU A 252 -11.87 -17.70 0.19
C LEU A 252 -10.41 -17.91 -0.28
N SER A 253 -9.42 -17.31 0.39
CA SER A 253 -8.00 -17.50 0.09
C SER A 253 -7.28 -18.33 1.16
N ALA A 254 -6.19 -18.99 0.78
CA ALA A 254 -5.37 -19.78 1.70
C ALA A 254 -4.40 -18.92 2.56
N TYR A 255 -4.76 -17.66 2.81
CA TYR A 255 -3.99 -16.67 3.55
C TYR A 255 -4.82 -16.05 4.70
N THR A 256 -4.15 -15.37 5.62
CA THR A 256 -4.72 -14.69 6.79
C THR A 256 -4.00 -13.35 7.04
N GLY A 257 -4.31 -12.68 8.15
CA GLY A 257 -3.80 -11.34 8.46
C GLY A 257 -4.69 -10.22 7.93
N VAL A 258 -4.49 -9.00 8.43
CA VAL A 258 -5.36 -7.82 8.18
C VAL A 258 -5.49 -7.43 6.70
N PHE A 259 -4.49 -7.81 5.88
CA PHE A 259 -4.40 -7.55 4.46
C PHE A 259 -4.26 -8.84 3.64
N CYS A 260 -4.63 -9.99 4.22
CA CYS A 260 -4.48 -11.33 3.64
C CYS A 260 -3.03 -11.68 3.22
N GLN A 261 -2.04 -11.13 3.93
CA GLN A 261 -0.62 -11.25 3.61
C GLN A 261 0.07 -12.50 4.21
N THR A 262 -0.53 -13.13 5.23
CA THR A 262 0.11 -14.21 5.99
C THR A 262 -0.23 -15.58 5.41
N GLU A 263 0.78 -16.31 4.92
CA GLU A 263 0.66 -17.70 4.46
C GLU A 263 0.11 -18.61 5.57
N VAL A 264 -0.94 -19.39 5.29
CA VAL A 264 -1.37 -20.46 6.19
C VAL A 264 -0.52 -21.70 5.91
N SER A 265 0.12 -22.27 6.94
CA SER A 265 0.95 -23.47 6.81
C SER A 265 0.99 -24.35 8.06
N ALA A 266 1.27 -25.64 7.86
CA ALA A 266 1.37 -26.63 8.93
C ALA A 266 2.46 -27.68 8.63
N SER A 267 3.06 -28.19 9.70
CA SER A 267 3.96 -29.35 9.64
C SER A 267 3.17 -30.66 9.73
N PHE A 268 3.59 -31.65 8.95
CA PHE A 268 3.01 -32.98 8.87
C PHE A 268 4.07 -34.05 9.21
N LYS A 269 3.63 -35.14 9.83
CA LYS A 269 4.38 -36.39 10.04
C LYS A 269 3.65 -37.50 9.27
N SER A 270 4.29 -38.66 9.08
CA SER A 270 3.69 -39.83 8.40
C SER A 270 2.30 -40.22 8.94
N GLY A 271 2.03 -40.08 10.24
CA GLY A 271 0.72 -40.32 10.85
C GLY A 271 -0.26 -39.13 10.84
N THR A 272 0.08 -38.00 10.21
CA THR A 272 -0.75 -36.79 10.13
C THR A 272 -1.45 -36.71 8.78
N SER A 273 -2.77 -36.53 8.76
CA SER A 273 -3.52 -36.20 7.55
C SER A 273 -4.65 -35.20 7.81
N VAL A 274 -5.04 -34.48 6.76
CA VAL A 274 -6.18 -33.55 6.74
C VAL A 274 -7.09 -33.96 5.60
N SER A 275 -8.33 -34.29 5.92
CA SER A 275 -9.40 -34.57 4.96
C SER A 275 -10.44 -33.45 5.00
N TYR A 276 -11.01 -33.14 3.84
CA TYR A 276 -12.08 -32.15 3.69
C TYR A 276 -13.20 -32.78 2.85
N THR A 277 -14.38 -32.92 3.43
CA THR A 277 -15.56 -33.45 2.74
C THR A 277 -16.38 -32.30 2.19
N PHE A 278 -16.45 -32.18 0.85
CA PHE A 278 -17.30 -31.19 0.19
C PHE A 278 -18.77 -31.38 0.63
N LYS A 279 -19.42 -30.28 1.00
CA LYS A 279 -20.84 -30.24 1.39
C LYS A 279 -21.61 -29.34 0.43
N GLU A 280 -22.82 -29.76 0.10
CA GLU A 280 -23.72 -29.01 -0.78
C GLU A 280 -24.33 -27.79 -0.05
N PRO A 281 -24.67 -26.72 -0.79
CA PRO A 281 -25.65 -25.74 -0.34
C PRO A 281 -27.04 -26.38 -0.32
N TYR A 282 -27.71 -26.38 0.83
CA TYR A 282 -29.07 -26.90 0.96
C TYR A 282 -30.09 -25.90 0.37
N GLU A 283 -30.54 -26.11 -0.87
CA GLU A 283 -31.56 -25.26 -1.49
C GLU A 283 -32.96 -25.51 -0.88
N MET A 284 -33.34 -24.65 0.06
CA MET A 284 -34.60 -24.71 0.81
C MET A 284 -35.79 -24.16 0.01
N SER A 285 -36.07 -24.69 -1.19
CA SER A 285 -37.30 -24.34 -1.92
C SER A 285 -37.74 -25.37 -2.98
N ARG A 286 -38.43 -26.43 -2.56
CA ARG A 286 -39.46 -27.08 -3.39
C ARG A 286 -40.59 -27.63 -2.54
N ASN A 287 -41.83 -27.40 -2.98
CA ASN A 287 -43.03 -27.81 -2.27
C ASN A 287 -43.25 -29.34 -2.30
N SER A 288 -44.10 -29.80 -1.38
CA SER A 288 -44.37 -31.17 -0.97
C SER A 288 -44.49 -32.26 -2.05
N SER A 289 -44.33 -33.51 -1.57
CA SER A 289 -44.87 -34.79 -2.10
C SER A 289 -44.03 -35.63 -3.08
N ALA A 290 -42.73 -35.36 -3.24
CA ALA A 290 -41.78 -36.37 -3.71
C ALA A 290 -40.93 -36.88 -2.53
N LEU A 291 -40.60 -38.19 -2.49
CA LEU A 291 -39.57 -38.70 -1.57
C LEU A 291 -38.21 -38.08 -1.96
N PRO A 292 -37.31 -37.85 -0.99
CA PRO A 292 -36.00 -37.24 -1.27
C PRO A 292 -35.11 -38.20 -2.07
N SER A 293 -35.14 -38.09 -3.40
CA SER A 293 -34.18 -38.75 -4.28
C SER A 293 -32.80 -38.10 -4.07
N SER A 294 -31.89 -38.85 -3.47
CA SER A 294 -30.54 -38.42 -3.09
C SER A 294 -29.59 -38.30 -4.29
N ILE A 295 -29.98 -37.49 -5.27
CA ILE A 295 -29.18 -37.15 -6.45
C ILE A 295 -28.24 -36.01 -6.04
N TYR A 296 -27.08 -36.39 -5.52
CA TYR A 296 -25.99 -35.46 -5.20
C TYR A 296 -25.69 -34.57 -6.42
N SER A 297 -25.61 -33.26 -6.18
CA SER A 297 -25.13 -32.29 -7.14
C SER A 297 -23.64 -32.54 -7.44
N ASP A 298 -23.37 -32.83 -8.70
CA ASP A 298 -22.17 -33.56 -9.08
C ASP A 298 -20.95 -32.64 -9.24
N MET A 299 -19.97 -32.77 -8.36
CA MET A 299 -18.69 -32.04 -8.45
C MET A 299 -17.76 -32.64 -9.51
N THR A 300 -18.31 -32.86 -10.72
CA THR A 300 -17.58 -33.24 -11.92
C THR A 300 -16.37 -32.33 -12.13
N LEU A 301 -15.20 -32.95 -12.33
CA LEU A 301 -13.96 -32.25 -12.57
C LEU A 301 -14.00 -31.61 -13.97
N ARG A 302 -14.42 -30.34 -14.08
CA ARG A 302 -14.53 -29.59 -15.35
C ARG A 302 -13.48 -28.50 -15.55
N GLY A 303 -12.67 -28.19 -14.54
CA GLY A 303 -11.69 -27.12 -14.59
C GLY A 303 -11.22 -26.69 -13.21
N GLU A 304 -10.09 -27.25 -12.77
CA GLU A 304 -9.58 -27.09 -11.41
C GLU A 304 -8.45 -26.05 -11.38
N ASN A 305 -8.46 -25.21 -10.34
CA ASN A 305 -7.34 -24.37 -9.97
C ASN A 305 -6.81 -24.82 -8.60
N VAL A 306 -5.66 -25.49 -8.60
CA VAL A 306 -4.99 -25.99 -7.41
C VAL A 306 -3.73 -25.18 -7.18
N SER A 307 -3.51 -24.71 -5.96
CA SER A 307 -2.18 -24.24 -5.56
C SER A 307 -1.80 -24.79 -4.20
N LEU A 308 -0.52 -25.08 -4.04
CA LEU A 308 0.10 -25.48 -2.78
C LEU A 308 1.60 -25.18 -2.81
N SER A 309 2.16 -24.82 -1.66
CA SER A 309 3.60 -24.71 -1.44
C SER A 309 4.02 -25.80 -0.46
N PHE A 310 5.07 -26.56 -0.79
CA PHE A 310 5.53 -27.69 0.02
C PHE A 310 7.03 -27.63 0.31
N ARG A 311 7.43 -28.24 1.44
CA ARG A 311 8.82 -28.48 1.81
C ARG A 311 8.95 -29.88 2.41
N THR A 312 9.82 -30.71 1.84
CA THR A 312 10.05 -32.08 2.33
C THR A 312 11.44 -32.61 1.92
N ASN A 313 11.88 -33.66 2.62
CA ASN A 313 13.00 -34.53 2.25
C ASN A 313 12.51 -35.94 1.83
N GLN A 314 11.19 -36.17 1.78
CA GLN A 314 10.57 -37.45 1.47
C GLN A 314 10.37 -37.61 -0.04
N SER A 315 10.79 -38.76 -0.58
CA SER A 315 10.56 -39.17 -1.96
C SER A 315 10.41 -40.69 -2.02
N PRO A 316 9.35 -41.26 -2.63
CA PRO A 316 8.16 -40.57 -3.14
C PRO A 316 7.26 -40.03 -2.00
N ALA A 317 6.41 -39.05 -2.33
CA ALA A 317 5.50 -38.41 -1.37
C ALA A 317 4.21 -37.92 -2.02
N LEU A 318 3.04 -38.29 -1.48
CA LEU A 318 1.75 -37.76 -1.90
C LEU A 318 1.50 -36.40 -1.21
N LEU A 319 1.16 -35.36 -1.98
CA LEU A 319 1.00 -33.98 -1.48
C LEU A 319 -0.47 -33.55 -1.42
N LEU A 320 -1.27 -34.01 -2.39
CA LEU A 320 -2.72 -33.79 -2.46
C LEU A 320 -3.37 -34.98 -3.18
N TYR A 321 -4.56 -35.36 -2.72
CA TYR A 321 -5.45 -36.28 -3.41
C TYR A 321 -6.89 -35.75 -3.30
N VAL A 322 -7.59 -35.68 -4.43
CA VAL A 322 -9.00 -35.30 -4.53
C VAL A 322 -9.70 -36.36 -5.38
N SER A 323 -10.85 -36.86 -4.96
CA SER A 323 -11.61 -37.89 -5.68
C SER A 323 -13.12 -37.61 -5.66
N SER A 324 -13.81 -38.04 -6.71
CA SER A 324 -15.28 -38.04 -6.79
C SER A 324 -15.86 -39.40 -6.39
N TYR A 325 -17.19 -39.45 -6.21
CA TYR A 325 -17.91 -40.70 -5.96
C TYR A 325 -17.75 -41.72 -7.10
N TYR A 326 -17.58 -41.25 -8.34
CA TYR A 326 -17.45 -42.09 -9.54
C TYR A 326 -16.02 -42.63 -9.78
N ARG A 327 -15.13 -42.51 -8.78
CA ARG A 327 -13.70 -42.89 -8.84
C ARG A 327 -12.88 -42.08 -9.85
N GLU A 328 -13.36 -40.90 -10.23
CA GLU A 328 -12.52 -39.88 -10.86
C GLU A 328 -11.60 -39.31 -9.76
N TYR A 329 -10.38 -38.91 -10.12
CA TYR A 329 -9.46 -38.31 -9.15
C TYR A 329 -8.42 -37.37 -9.79
N LEU A 330 -7.83 -36.54 -8.93
CA LEU A 330 -6.65 -35.73 -9.17
C LEU A 330 -5.66 -35.93 -8.01
N ALA A 331 -4.47 -36.44 -8.31
CA ALA A 331 -3.39 -36.69 -7.37
C ALA A 331 -2.16 -35.85 -7.72
N VAL A 332 -1.55 -35.23 -6.72
CA VAL A 332 -0.31 -34.43 -6.85
C VAL A 332 0.74 -35.05 -5.93
N LEU A 333 1.86 -35.50 -6.51
CA LEU A 333 2.90 -36.21 -5.78
C LEU A 333 4.32 -35.85 -6.24
N ILE A 334 5.29 -36.13 -5.38
CA ILE A 334 6.70 -36.31 -5.76
C ILE A 334 6.88 -37.79 -6.10
N ASN A 335 7.30 -38.10 -7.33
CA ASN A 335 7.57 -39.48 -7.73
C ASN A 335 8.98 -39.94 -7.30
N LYS A 336 9.27 -41.23 -7.49
CA LYS A 336 10.55 -41.91 -7.13
C LYS A 336 11.82 -41.34 -7.81
N HIS A 337 11.68 -40.29 -8.63
CA HIS A 337 12.76 -39.62 -9.37
C HIS A 337 12.89 -38.12 -9.00
N ASP A 338 12.34 -37.71 -7.86
CA ASP A 338 12.28 -36.35 -7.33
C ASP A 338 11.64 -35.32 -8.27
N LYS A 339 10.76 -35.78 -9.18
CA LYS A 339 9.93 -34.93 -10.05
C LYS A 339 8.55 -34.75 -9.44
N LEU A 340 7.94 -33.58 -9.65
CA LEU A 340 6.51 -33.41 -9.45
C LEU A 340 5.80 -34.19 -10.56
N GLU A 341 4.84 -35.01 -10.17
CA GLU A 341 3.98 -35.80 -11.03
C GLU A 341 2.53 -35.51 -10.64
N VAL A 342 1.72 -35.14 -11.63
CA VAL A 342 0.26 -34.95 -11.48
C VAL A 342 -0.39 -36.11 -12.21
N ARG A 343 -1.22 -36.89 -11.51
CA ARG A 343 -2.04 -37.94 -12.10
C ARG A 343 -3.50 -37.55 -12.04
N TYR A 344 -4.25 -37.83 -13.09
CA TYR A 344 -5.70 -37.65 -13.05
C TYR A 344 -6.42 -38.71 -13.86
N LYS A 345 -7.62 -39.03 -13.39
CA LYS A 345 -8.58 -39.88 -14.08
C LYS A 345 -9.92 -39.15 -14.05
N LEU A 346 -10.41 -38.75 -15.21
CA LEU A 346 -11.54 -37.82 -15.38
C LEU A 346 -12.80 -38.51 -15.95
N ASP A 347 -12.69 -39.80 -16.18
CA ASP A 347 -13.71 -40.68 -16.73
C ASP A 347 -13.37 -42.06 -16.17
N SER A 348 -14.32 -42.71 -15.49
CA SER A 348 -14.07 -44.01 -14.84
C SER A 348 -13.66 -45.11 -15.84
N SER A 349 -14.03 -44.94 -17.12
CA SER A 349 -13.76 -45.88 -18.22
C SER A 349 -12.41 -45.67 -18.92
N ARG A 350 -11.70 -44.56 -18.66
CA ARG A 350 -10.39 -44.26 -19.27
C ARG A 350 -9.20 -44.66 -18.40
N ASP A 351 -8.04 -44.75 -19.02
CA ASP A 351 -6.75 -44.92 -18.34
C ASP A 351 -6.38 -43.67 -17.53
N THR A 352 -5.39 -43.80 -16.65
CA THR A 352 -4.87 -42.67 -15.85
C THR A 352 -3.94 -41.81 -16.69
N GLU A 353 -4.22 -40.52 -16.81
CA GLU A 353 -3.32 -39.56 -17.45
C GLU A 353 -2.26 -39.07 -16.46
N VAL A 354 -1.00 -39.00 -16.91
CA VAL A 354 0.17 -38.71 -16.05
C VAL A 354 1.02 -37.60 -16.66
N LEU A 355 1.17 -36.49 -15.92
CA LEU A 355 1.98 -35.34 -16.30
C LEU A 355 3.20 -35.21 -15.39
N ARG A 356 4.38 -35.44 -15.96
CA ARG A 356 5.67 -35.40 -15.27
C ARG A 356 6.37 -34.08 -15.55
N SER A 357 6.61 -33.29 -14.50
CA SER A 357 7.42 -32.09 -14.60
C SER A 357 8.86 -32.40 -15.01
N LYS A 358 9.50 -31.51 -15.77
CA LYS A 358 10.94 -31.59 -16.09
C LYS A 358 11.83 -31.22 -14.90
N VAL A 359 11.25 -30.70 -13.82
CA VAL A 359 11.96 -30.23 -12.62
C VAL A 359 12.28 -31.41 -11.72
N ARG A 360 13.58 -31.66 -11.46
CA ARG A 360 14.08 -32.68 -10.53
C ARG A 360 14.49 -32.07 -9.18
N ASN A 361 14.83 -32.94 -8.24
CA ASN A 361 15.33 -32.60 -6.90
C ASN A 361 14.39 -31.61 -6.19
N LEU A 362 13.17 -32.09 -5.92
CA LEU A 362 12.11 -31.37 -5.19
C LEU A 362 12.00 -31.82 -3.73
N ALA A 363 12.39 -33.06 -3.40
CA ALA A 363 12.54 -33.55 -2.03
C ALA A 363 13.84 -33.04 -1.37
N ASN A 364 14.18 -31.77 -1.60
CA ASN A 364 15.49 -31.19 -1.31
C ASN A 364 15.53 -30.34 -0.01
N GLY A 365 14.49 -30.41 0.81
CA GLY A 365 14.38 -29.63 2.04
C GLY A 365 14.20 -28.12 1.84
N GLN A 366 13.91 -27.64 0.63
CA GLN A 366 13.54 -26.26 0.34
C GLN A 366 12.03 -26.12 0.08
N LEU A 367 11.53 -24.89 0.11
CA LEU A 367 10.13 -24.58 -0.22
C LEU A 367 9.96 -24.44 -1.74
N HIS A 368 9.01 -25.16 -2.32
CA HIS A 368 8.62 -25.06 -3.72
C HIS A 368 7.14 -24.72 -3.81
N THR A 369 6.77 -23.83 -4.75
CA THR A 369 5.36 -23.52 -5.03
C THR A 369 4.90 -24.22 -6.30
N VAL A 370 3.72 -24.83 -6.22
CA VAL A 370 3.03 -25.51 -7.32
C VAL A 370 1.72 -24.78 -7.59
N SER A 371 1.47 -24.49 -8.86
CA SER A 371 0.16 -24.11 -9.37
C SER A 371 -0.23 -25.06 -10.49
N ILE A 372 -1.41 -25.64 -10.42
CA ILE A 372 -1.98 -26.52 -11.43
C ILE A 372 -3.32 -25.91 -11.84
N ARG A 373 -3.47 -25.58 -13.12
CA ARG A 373 -4.72 -25.09 -13.69
C ARG A 373 -5.15 -25.98 -14.85
N ARG A 374 -6.24 -26.71 -14.66
CA ARG A 374 -6.92 -27.48 -15.69
C ARG A 374 -8.09 -26.69 -16.29
N LEU A 375 -8.26 -26.81 -17.60
CA LEU A 375 -9.40 -26.30 -18.38
C LEU A 375 -9.73 -27.38 -19.43
N THR A 376 -10.94 -27.96 -19.34
CA THR A 376 -11.39 -29.13 -20.13
C THR A 376 -10.34 -30.25 -20.21
N ASP A 377 -9.63 -30.38 -21.33
CA ASP A 377 -8.68 -31.46 -21.63
C ASP A 377 -7.22 -30.98 -21.52
N SER A 378 -7.01 -29.75 -21.05
CA SER A 378 -5.68 -29.10 -20.94
C SER A 378 -5.31 -28.86 -19.48
N VAL A 379 -4.14 -29.35 -19.05
CA VAL A 379 -3.71 -29.29 -17.63
C VAL A 379 -2.34 -28.61 -17.51
N SER A 380 -2.35 -27.32 -17.21
CA SER A 380 -1.11 -26.55 -17.03
C SER A 380 -0.53 -26.74 -15.63
N VAL A 381 0.75 -27.10 -15.56
CA VAL A 381 1.51 -27.28 -14.30
C VAL A 381 2.67 -26.28 -14.29
N GLN A 382 2.67 -25.38 -13.32
CA GLN A 382 3.71 -24.39 -13.08
C GLN A 382 4.40 -24.67 -11.75
N VAL A 383 5.70 -25.01 -11.82
CA VAL A 383 6.54 -25.15 -10.62
C VAL A 383 7.43 -23.91 -10.51
N ARG A 384 7.37 -23.23 -9.36
CA ARG A 384 8.19 -22.06 -9.05
C ARG A 384 9.19 -22.44 -7.95
N LYS A 385 10.47 -22.47 -8.31
CA LYS A 385 11.58 -22.38 -7.36
C LYS A 385 11.86 -20.90 -7.10
N ARG A 386 12.51 -20.57 -5.98
CA ARG A 386 12.51 -19.21 -5.37
C ARG A 386 12.98 -18.04 -6.26
N THR A 387 13.63 -18.31 -7.39
CA THR A 387 14.07 -17.34 -8.40
C THR A 387 13.77 -17.74 -9.85
N GLN A 388 13.04 -18.85 -10.10
CA GLN A 388 12.80 -19.38 -11.45
C GLN A 388 11.37 -19.93 -11.62
N ILE A 389 10.72 -19.52 -12.72
CA ILE A 389 9.45 -20.07 -13.19
C ILE A 389 9.75 -21.11 -14.29
N LEU A 390 9.26 -22.33 -14.11
CA LEU A 390 9.45 -23.42 -15.07
C LEU A 390 8.08 -23.93 -15.54
N TYR A 391 7.66 -23.46 -16.73
CA TYR A 391 6.57 -24.06 -17.51
C TYR A 391 7.15 -25.23 -18.32
N ASN A 392 6.58 -26.42 -18.27
CA ASN A 392 6.90 -27.50 -19.21
C ASN A 392 5.94 -28.69 -19.10
N TYR A 393 5.57 -29.25 -20.24
CA TYR A 393 4.83 -30.51 -20.37
C TYR A 393 5.75 -31.64 -20.87
N ILE A 394 5.46 -32.87 -20.45
CA ILE A 394 5.69 -34.14 -21.17
C ILE A 394 4.48 -35.02 -20.87
N TYR A 395 3.91 -35.66 -21.88
CA TYR A 395 2.88 -36.69 -21.74
C TYR A 395 3.57 -38.06 -21.80
N GLU A 396 3.37 -38.91 -20.80
CA GLU A 396 4.07 -40.19 -20.67
C GLU A 396 3.14 -41.18 -19.95
N SER A 397 2.45 -42.02 -20.73
CA SER A 397 1.48 -43.01 -20.21
C SER A 397 2.20 -44.21 -19.60
N ASP A 398 1.84 -44.57 -18.37
CA ASP A 398 2.29 -45.78 -17.67
C ASP A 398 1.31 -46.06 -16.50
N ASP A 399 0.65 -47.22 -16.49
CA ASP A 399 -0.51 -47.51 -15.63
C ASP A 399 -0.10 -48.05 -14.24
N LEU A 400 -0.66 -47.48 -13.17
CA LEU A 400 -0.50 -47.98 -11.78
C LEU A 400 -1.33 -47.19 -10.73
N ASP A 401 -2.61 -47.53 -10.54
CA ASP A 401 -3.46 -46.93 -9.50
C ASP A 401 -3.24 -47.57 -8.09
N ALA A 402 -2.83 -48.84 -8.04
CA ALA A 402 -2.46 -49.50 -6.79
C ALA A 402 -1.29 -48.81 -6.05
N ASP A 403 -0.39 -48.13 -6.78
CA ASP A 403 0.75 -47.41 -6.19
C ASP A 403 0.28 -46.19 -5.37
N LEU A 404 -0.83 -45.52 -5.73
CA LEU A 404 -1.33 -44.36 -5.00
C LEU A 404 -1.83 -44.74 -3.59
N SER A 405 -2.54 -45.86 -3.47
CA SER A 405 -2.97 -46.38 -2.16
C SER A 405 -1.79 -46.70 -1.24
N ARG A 406 -0.68 -47.23 -1.79
CA ARG A 406 0.56 -47.46 -1.03
C ARG A 406 1.31 -46.17 -0.69
N LEU A 407 1.23 -45.14 -1.53
CA LEU A 407 1.81 -43.83 -1.22
C LEU A 407 1.03 -43.09 -0.12
N ALA A 408 -0.30 -43.24 -0.10
CA ALA A 408 -1.15 -42.68 0.95
C ALA A 408 -0.85 -43.30 2.34
N SER A 409 -0.58 -44.61 2.42
CA SER A 409 -0.28 -45.28 3.70
C SER A 409 1.13 -45.02 4.25
N LEU A 410 2.06 -44.50 3.44
CA LEU A 410 3.33 -43.93 3.92
C LEU A 410 3.16 -42.55 4.59
N GLY A 411 2.06 -41.85 4.26
CA GLY A 411 1.79 -40.48 4.67
C GLY A 411 2.76 -39.45 4.09
N PHE A 412 2.65 -38.22 4.59
CA PHE A 412 3.50 -37.10 4.21
C PHE A 412 4.27 -36.55 5.41
N THR A 413 5.59 -36.52 5.31
CA THR A 413 6.47 -35.89 6.31
C THR A 413 7.09 -34.62 5.73
N GLY A 414 6.85 -33.47 6.36
CA GLY A 414 7.32 -32.19 5.86
C GLY A 414 6.43 -31.03 6.30
N CYS A 415 6.25 -30.06 5.42
CA CYS A 415 5.38 -28.91 5.64
C CYS A 415 4.60 -28.57 4.38
N LEU A 416 3.29 -28.29 4.54
CA LEU A 416 2.41 -27.78 3.48
C LEU A 416 1.95 -26.37 3.85
N SER A 417 1.77 -25.54 2.83
CA SER A 417 1.42 -24.12 2.94
C SER A 417 0.56 -23.70 1.75
N VAL A 418 -0.31 -22.71 1.94
CA VAL A 418 -1.15 -22.13 0.87
C VAL A 418 -1.96 -23.21 0.10
N VAL A 419 -2.44 -24.25 0.80
CA VAL A 419 -3.19 -25.35 0.17
C VAL A 419 -4.59 -24.87 -0.21
N HIS A 420 -4.81 -24.72 -1.51
CA HIS A 420 -6.01 -24.13 -2.12
C HIS A 420 -6.51 -25.01 -3.28
N PHE A 421 -7.83 -25.25 -3.31
CA PHE A 421 -8.51 -26.00 -4.36
C PHE A 421 -9.79 -25.26 -4.76
N ASN A 422 -9.79 -24.69 -5.96
CA ASN A 422 -10.84 -23.84 -6.53
C ASN A 422 -11.16 -22.58 -5.69
N THR A 423 -12.02 -22.71 -4.70
CA THR A 423 -12.43 -21.65 -3.74
C THR A 423 -12.17 -22.04 -2.28
N ILE A 424 -11.71 -23.26 -2.04
CA ILE A 424 -11.61 -23.90 -0.72
C ILE A 424 -10.15 -23.92 -0.27
N SER A 425 -9.92 -23.74 1.03
CA SER A 425 -8.58 -23.79 1.63
C SER A 425 -8.53 -24.86 2.74
N PRO A 426 -8.45 -26.18 2.42
CA PRO A 426 -8.61 -27.26 3.40
C PRO A 426 -7.69 -27.15 4.62
N LEU A 427 -6.43 -26.74 4.43
CA LEU A 427 -5.47 -26.59 5.51
C LEU A 427 -5.79 -25.42 6.46
N LYS A 428 -6.39 -24.35 5.92
CA LYS A 428 -6.84 -23.20 6.69
C LYS A 428 -8.10 -23.52 7.48
N GLU A 429 -9.01 -24.29 6.88
CA GLU A 429 -10.19 -24.81 7.57
C GLU A 429 -9.78 -25.68 8.76
N ALA A 430 -8.83 -26.60 8.56
CA ALA A 430 -8.28 -27.46 9.61
C ALA A 430 -7.62 -26.70 10.76
N LEU A 431 -6.83 -25.65 10.46
CA LEU A 431 -6.13 -24.88 11.49
C LEU A 431 -7.02 -23.88 12.24
N LEU A 432 -8.07 -23.35 11.60
CA LEU A 432 -8.95 -22.34 12.21
C LEU A 432 -10.21 -22.94 12.84
N ARG A 433 -10.71 -24.07 12.34
CA ARG A 433 -11.94 -24.74 12.80
C ARG A 433 -11.78 -26.27 12.87
N PRO A 434 -10.80 -26.80 13.65
CA PRO A 434 -10.42 -28.22 13.64
C PRO A 434 -11.54 -29.20 14.01
N ASN A 435 -12.54 -28.75 14.79
CA ASN A 435 -13.64 -29.59 15.29
C ASN A 435 -14.95 -29.42 14.50
N SER A 436 -14.95 -28.73 13.35
CA SER A 436 -16.14 -28.59 12.51
C SER A 436 -16.03 -29.34 11.19
N SER A 437 -16.98 -30.24 10.94
CA SER A 437 -17.24 -30.79 9.61
C SER A 437 -17.60 -29.64 8.66
N PRO A 438 -16.81 -29.38 7.60
CA PRO A 438 -16.35 -30.39 6.65
C PRO A 438 -14.99 -31.06 6.90
N VAL A 439 -14.19 -30.63 7.88
CA VAL A 439 -12.83 -31.18 8.08
C VAL A 439 -12.79 -32.37 9.03
N ILE A 440 -11.86 -33.30 8.75
CA ILE A 440 -11.38 -34.35 9.65
C ILE A 440 -9.85 -34.27 9.69
N ILE A 441 -9.26 -34.26 10.89
CA ILE A 441 -7.80 -34.29 11.10
C ILE A 441 -7.44 -35.63 11.75
N THR A 442 -6.48 -36.34 11.17
CA THR A 442 -5.89 -37.55 11.76
C THR A 442 -4.48 -37.21 12.24
N GLY A 443 -4.13 -37.64 13.45
CA GLY A 443 -2.80 -37.41 14.03
C GLY A 443 -2.52 -35.94 14.39
N PRO A 444 -1.29 -35.64 14.86
CA PRO A 444 -0.93 -34.30 15.31
C PRO A 444 -0.67 -33.37 14.12
N LEU A 445 -1.52 -32.36 13.94
CA LEU A 445 -1.33 -31.23 13.03
C LEU A 445 -0.88 -30.00 13.84
N ALA A 446 0.18 -29.32 13.41
CA ALA A 446 0.69 -28.12 14.08
C ALA A 446 0.98 -27.01 13.07
N GLN A 447 0.58 -25.77 13.38
CA GLN A 447 0.90 -24.60 12.56
C GLN A 447 2.43 -24.43 12.43
N SER A 448 2.87 -24.03 11.25
CA SER A 448 4.28 -23.80 10.92
C SER A 448 4.47 -22.46 10.20
N ASN A 449 5.69 -22.21 9.74
CA ASN A 449 6.00 -21.25 8.69
C ASN A 449 6.65 -21.92 7.46
N CYS A 450 6.81 -23.25 7.44
CA CYS A 450 7.60 -24.03 6.47
C CYS A 450 9.06 -23.56 6.23
N GLY A 451 9.61 -22.61 7.00
CA GLY A 451 10.84 -21.90 6.66
C GLY A 451 10.68 -20.80 5.61
N SER A 452 9.46 -20.35 5.33
CA SER A 452 9.19 -19.10 4.61
C SER A 452 9.79 -17.93 5.37
N ALA A 453 10.89 -17.37 4.84
CA ALA A 453 11.47 -16.13 5.34
C ALA A 453 10.53 -14.91 5.19
N ALA A 454 9.36 -15.06 4.54
CA ALA A 454 8.25 -14.11 4.62
C ALA A 454 7.70 -13.93 6.05
N SER A 455 8.01 -14.85 6.97
CA SER A 455 7.77 -14.69 8.42
C SER A 455 8.97 -14.08 9.18
N ALA A 456 10.08 -13.81 8.49
CA ALA A 456 11.30 -13.22 9.05
C ALA A 456 11.53 -11.81 8.48
N ASN A 457 10.63 -10.89 8.82
CA ASN A 457 10.72 -9.43 8.66
C ASN A 457 11.39 -8.92 7.36
N SER A 458 10.88 -9.32 6.20
CA SER A 458 11.31 -8.78 4.90
C SER A 458 10.52 -7.52 4.49
N TYR A 459 10.47 -6.51 5.38
CA TYR A 459 9.98 -5.16 5.06
C TYR A 459 11.12 -4.19 4.66
N SER A 460 12.23 -4.74 4.16
CA SER A 460 13.13 -4.01 3.26
C SER A 460 12.47 -3.80 1.87
N ALA A 461 11.23 -3.30 1.86
CA ALA A 461 10.63 -2.70 0.69
C ALA A 461 11.28 -1.32 0.55
N GLU A 462 12.30 -1.22 -0.30
CA GLU A 462 12.89 0.08 -0.62
C GLU A 462 11.78 1.02 -1.09
N ASN A 463 11.55 2.11 -0.36
CA ASN A 463 10.73 3.24 -0.80
C ASN A 463 11.46 4.01 -1.92
N THR A 464 11.76 3.30 -3.02
CA THR A 464 12.11 3.91 -4.30
C THR A 464 10.84 4.55 -4.83
N HIS A 465 10.57 5.78 -4.39
CA HIS A 465 9.57 6.65 -5.00
C HIS A 465 9.74 6.60 -6.52
N HIS A 466 8.64 6.47 -7.26
CA HIS A 466 8.62 6.51 -8.72
C HIS A 466 8.88 7.94 -9.24
N LEU A 467 10.08 8.46 -8.94
CA LEU A 467 10.60 9.73 -9.43
C LEU A 467 11.03 9.58 -10.90
N SER A 468 10.03 9.36 -11.75
CA SER A 468 10.15 9.13 -13.19
C SER A 468 10.51 10.41 -13.95
N GLY A 469 11.64 11.02 -13.58
CA GLY A 469 12.18 12.25 -14.18
C GLY A 469 13.69 12.42 -14.00
N GLU A 470 14.26 12.04 -12.85
CA GLU A 470 15.66 12.44 -12.55
C GLU A 470 16.76 11.50 -13.05
N LYS A 471 16.50 10.19 -13.19
CA LYS A 471 17.56 9.23 -13.57
C LYS A 471 18.26 9.58 -14.89
N ARG A 472 17.57 10.22 -15.84
CA ARG A 472 18.18 10.67 -17.12
C ARG A 472 19.03 11.95 -16.97
N ARG A 473 18.75 12.80 -15.98
CA ARG A 473 19.50 14.04 -15.69
C ARG A 473 20.80 13.77 -14.92
N ARG A 474 20.78 12.80 -14.00
CA ARG A 474 21.94 12.44 -13.16
C ARG A 474 23.07 11.77 -13.97
N HIS A 475 22.75 10.96 -14.98
CA HIS A 475 23.77 10.45 -15.90
C HIS A 475 24.39 11.55 -16.78
N LEU A 476 23.59 12.49 -17.30
CA LEU A 476 24.09 13.55 -18.16
C LEU A 476 25.04 14.50 -17.41
N THR A 477 24.70 14.86 -16.16
CA THR A 477 25.56 15.68 -15.28
C THR A 477 26.86 14.97 -14.91
N CYS A 478 26.85 13.67 -14.62
CA CYS A 478 28.09 12.90 -14.41
C CYS A 478 28.97 12.86 -15.68
N VAL A 479 28.39 12.66 -16.87
CA VAL A 479 29.16 12.67 -18.13
C VAL A 479 29.78 14.05 -18.39
N ILE A 480 29.03 15.13 -18.19
CA ILE A 480 29.54 16.51 -18.33
C ILE A 480 30.70 16.76 -17.34
N ALA A 481 30.56 16.34 -16.07
CA ALA A 481 31.61 16.49 -15.06
C ALA A 481 32.90 15.72 -15.44
N VAL A 482 32.77 14.49 -15.97
CA VAL A 482 33.91 13.69 -16.45
C VAL A 482 34.57 14.35 -17.67
N VAL A 483 33.78 14.85 -18.63
CA VAL A 483 34.32 15.56 -19.81
C VAL A 483 35.07 16.84 -19.41
N ILE A 484 34.52 17.64 -18.49
CA ILE A 484 35.20 18.83 -17.94
C ILE A 484 36.51 18.43 -17.24
N PHE A 485 36.49 17.36 -16.43
CA PHE A 485 37.70 16.88 -15.76
C PHE A 485 38.78 16.40 -16.73
N VAL A 486 38.41 15.69 -17.80
CA VAL A 486 39.34 15.29 -18.88
C VAL A 486 39.90 16.50 -19.63
N ILE A 487 39.07 17.52 -19.92
CA ILE A 487 39.55 18.76 -20.56
C ILE A 487 40.51 19.52 -19.64
N VAL A 488 40.18 19.70 -18.36
CA VAL A 488 41.02 20.41 -17.38
C VAL A 488 42.34 19.68 -17.12
N THR A 489 42.32 18.35 -17.02
CA THR A 489 43.56 17.56 -16.88
C THR A 489 44.41 17.58 -18.15
N ALA A 490 43.80 17.52 -19.34
CA ALA A 490 44.52 17.70 -20.61
C ALA A 490 45.17 19.09 -20.70
N LEU A 491 44.45 20.16 -20.33
CA LEU A 491 44.98 21.53 -20.25
C LEU A 491 46.09 21.67 -19.21
N ALA A 492 45.99 21.00 -18.05
CA ALA A 492 47.05 20.99 -17.04
C ALA A 492 48.30 20.24 -17.53
N ILE A 493 48.13 19.17 -18.32
CA ILE A 493 49.23 18.42 -18.94
C ILE A 493 49.89 19.24 -20.05
N THR A 494 49.13 19.87 -20.94
CA THR A 494 49.70 20.75 -21.98
C THR A 494 50.35 22.00 -21.38
N ALA A 495 49.77 22.60 -20.35
CA ALA A 495 50.39 23.68 -19.59
C ALA A 495 51.73 23.23 -18.96
N ARG A 496 51.79 22.07 -18.28
CA ARG A 496 53.05 21.51 -17.76
C ARG A 496 54.06 21.19 -18.87
N PHE A 497 53.61 20.71 -20.02
CA PHE A 497 54.48 20.43 -21.17
C PHE A 497 55.05 21.71 -21.77
N LEU A 498 54.22 22.74 -21.96
CA LEU A 498 54.65 24.07 -22.40
C LEU A 498 55.58 24.74 -21.39
N TYR A 499 55.33 24.60 -20.08
CA TYR A 499 56.21 25.15 -19.05
C TYR A 499 57.58 24.47 -19.06
N ARG A 500 57.63 23.12 -19.05
CA ARG A 500 58.88 22.36 -19.22
C ARG A 500 59.61 22.72 -20.53
N ARG A 501 58.88 22.89 -21.64
CA ARG A 501 59.46 23.32 -22.92
C ARG A 501 59.98 24.75 -22.86
N LYS A 502 59.32 25.65 -22.11
CA LYS A 502 59.78 27.02 -21.84
C LYS A 502 61.04 27.04 -20.97
N ASP A 503 61.15 26.19 -19.95
CA ASP A 503 62.41 26.01 -19.20
C ASP A 503 63.53 25.45 -20.11
N THR A 504 63.20 24.56 -21.04
CA THR A 504 64.16 24.01 -22.02
C THR A 504 64.63 25.07 -23.04
N TYR A 505 63.81 26.09 -23.34
CA TYR A 505 64.20 27.25 -24.15
C TYR A 505 64.98 28.28 -23.33
N ARG A 506 64.51 28.61 -22.11
CA ARG A 506 65.15 29.57 -21.21
C ARG A 506 66.57 29.13 -20.82
N ASN A 507 66.80 27.83 -20.61
CA ASN A 507 68.15 27.27 -20.40
C ASN A 507 69.01 27.20 -21.68
N LYS A 508 68.47 27.52 -22.86
CA LYS A 508 69.25 27.76 -24.10
C LYS A 508 69.51 29.26 -24.35
N GLU A 509 68.60 30.15 -23.96
CA GLU A 509 68.77 31.60 -24.08
C GLU A 509 69.75 32.17 -23.04
N VAL A 510 69.61 31.75 -21.77
CA VAL A 510 70.52 32.11 -20.65
C VAL A 510 71.97 31.64 -20.89
N LYS A 511 72.20 30.78 -21.90
CA LYS A 511 73.54 30.31 -22.30
C LYS A 511 74.07 30.92 -23.60
N ARG A 512 73.45 32.00 -24.12
CA ARG A 512 73.81 32.56 -25.44
C ARG A 512 73.84 34.08 -25.58
N VAL A 513 73.53 34.86 -24.53
CA VAL A 513 73.65 36.33 -24.55
C VAL A 513 74.39 36.78 -23.30
N ASN A 514 75.67 37.08 -23.43
CA ASN A 514 76.49 37.72 -22.40
C ASN A 514 77.75 38.35 -23.03
N GLN A 515 77.55 39.22 -24.03
CA GLN A 515 78.63 40.00 -24.66
C GLN A 515 78.05 41.27 -25.34
N GLU A 516 78.54 42.44 -24.91
CA GLU A 516 78.84 43.71 -25.66
C GLU A 516 77.83 44.23 -26.74
N ASP A 517 77.45 45.51 -26.84
CA ASP A 517 77.78 46.75 -26.08
C ASP A 517 76.69 47.86 -26.28
N SER A 518 76.81 48.94 -25.51
CA SER A 518 76.10 50.24 -25.35
C SER A 518 75.37 50.92 -26.55
N GLN A 519 74.20 51.55 -26.28
CA GLN A 519 73.96 53.04 -26.33
C GLN A 519 72.47 53.51 -26.18
N ASP A 520 72.19 54.27 -25.11
CA ASP A 520 71.43 55.54 -24.95
C ASP A 520 70.00 55.88 -25.50
N PHE A 521 69.10 56.18 -24.52
CA PHE A 521 68.08 57.28 -24.47
C PHE A 521 66.80 57.22 -25.38
N PRO A 522 65.76 58.08 -25.21
CA PRO A 522 64.61 57.79 -24.31
C PRO A 522 63.19 58.13 -24.89
N PHE A 523 62.08 57.89 -24.13
CA PHE A 523 61.01 58.89 -23.82
C PHE A 523 59.92 58.36 -22.84
N ASN A 524 58.84 59.14 -22.62
CA ASN A 524 57.95 59.12 -21.43
C ASN A 524 56.43 59.21 -21.78
N ASN A 525 55.56 59.26 -20.75
CA ASN A 525 54.11 59.64 -20.67
C ASN A 525 53.14 58.43 -20.49
N GLN A 526 52.33 58.34 -19.42
CA GLN A 526 51.11 59.11 -19.00
C GLN A 526 49.83 58.74 -19.80
N ALA A 527 48.62 58.61 -19.21
CA ALA A 527 48.17 58.67 -17.81
C ALA A 527 46.77 58.00 -17.65
N ASP A 528 46.33 57.79 -16.38
CA ASP A 528 44.94 57.87 -15.82
C ASP A 528 43.71 57.31 -16.59
N SER A 529 42.65 56.76 -15.97
CA SER A 529 42.28 56.37 -14.58
C SER A 529 40.95 55.55 -14.68
N GLN A 530 40.19 55.06 -13.67
CA GLN A 530 40.10 55.23 -12.21
C GLN A 530 39.90 53.85 -11.51
N ASN A 531 39.32 53.83 -10.29
CA ASN A 531 39.19 52.64 -9.42
C ASN A 531 37.74 52.18 -9.19
N LEU A 532 37.53 50.87 -8.98
CA LEU A 532 36.46 50.36 -8.09
C LEU A 532 36.68 48.88 -7.70
N SER A 533 36.82 48.56 -6.40
CA SER A 533 36.54 47.24 -5.77
C SER A 533 36.82 47.27 -4.25
N THR A 534 36.46 46.16 -3.57
CA THR A 534 36.63 45.80 -2.13
C THR A 534 35.83 46.63 -1.09
N GLU A 535 35.26 46.06 -0.01
CA GLU A 535 35.23 44.65 0.44
C GLU A 535 33.99 44.22 1.29
N ASN A 536 34.03 42.96 1.75
CA ASN A 536 33.11 42.16 2.61
C ASN A 536 33.16 42.59 4.12
N PRO A 537 32.52 41.90 5.12
CA PRO A 537 31.67 40.68 5.10
C PRO A 537 30.37 40.69 5.96
N LYS A 538 29.62 39.58 5.85
CA LYS A 538 28.76 38.85 6.83
C LYS A 538 28.55 39.36 8.27
N GLU A 539 27.35 39.08 8.80
CA GLU A 539 27.18 38.50 10.15
C GLU A 539 25.91 37.60 10.26
N TYR A 540 25.77 36.83 11.34
CA TYR A 540 24.62 35.96 11.67
C TYR A 540 24.17 36.24 13.12
N PHE A 541 22.86 36.25 13.41
CA PHE A 541 22.34 36.05 14.77
C PHE A 541 21.03 35.24 14.79
N ILE A 542 20.59 34.93 16.02
CA ILE A 542 19.66 33.86 16.44
C ILE A 542 18.22 34.12 16.04
#